data_AF-A0A6G0X8Q8-F1
#
_entry.id   AF-A0A6G0X8Q8-F1
#
_cell.length_a   1.000
_cell.length_b   1.000
_cell.length_c   1.000
_cell.angle_alpha   90.00
_cell.angle_beta   90.00
_cell.angle_gamma   90.00
#
_symmetry.space_group_name_H-M   'P 1'
#
loop_
_entity.id
_entity.type
_entity.pdbx_description
1 polymer ?
#
loop_
_entity_poly.entity_id
_entity_poly.type
_entity_poly.pdbx_seq_one_letter_code
_entity_poly.pdbx_strand_id
1 'polypeptide(L)'
;MRPIEVASREEGLGYQKELGDDNCDVFDGSWMIRLRQGAVLSIPKNLHLNRWVAGQIPTGWDAKRCGIPADIAEAVDPITLFTLVSTAEALISAGITDPYEFYQYVHVSEVGNSSGSGVGGMRSLRPVFLDRANGINVPSDTLQETFRIWLRG
;
A
#
# COMPACT_ATOMS: atom_id res chain seq x y z
N MET A 1 3.04 -34.71 -7.17
CA MET A 1 4.30 -34.12 -6.65
C MET A 1 4.81 -34.93 -5.46
N ARG A 2 6.06 -34.76 -5.00
CA ARG A 2 6.48 -35.33 -3.70
C ARG A 2 5.68 -34.63 -2.58
N PRO A 3 5.34 -35.33 -1.47
CA PRO A 3 4.68 -34.69 -0.35
C PRO A 3 5.51 -33.53 0.20
N ILE A 4 4.86 -32.42 0.50
CA ILE A 4 5.47 -31.21 1.08
C ILE A 4 4.96 -31.09 2.51
N GLU A 5 5.86 -30.88 3.46
CA GLU A 5 5.51 -30.64 4.86
C GLU A 5 4.99 -29.20 5.02
N VAL A 6 3.88 -29.06 5.74
CA VAL A 6 3.27 -27.77 6.09
C VAL A 6 3.29 -27.56 7.60
N ALA A 7 3.28 -26.29 8.04
CA ALA A 7 3.54 -25.94 9.42
C ALA A 7 2.36 -26.26 10.35
N SER A 8 1.14 -26.33 9.82
CA SER A 8 -0.06 -26.62 10.62
C SER A 8 -1.17 -27.35 9.87
N ARG A 9 -2.08 -27.97 10.63
CA ARG A 9 -3.32 -28.56 10.12
C ARG A 9 -4.21 -27.53 9.42
N GLU A 10 -4.24 -26.31 9.94
CA GLU A 10 -5.08 -25.22 9.44
C GLU A 10 -4.61 -24.77 8.05
N GLU A 11 -3.30 -24.64 7.83
CA GLU A 11 -2.73 -24.39 6.51
C GLU A 11 -3.03 -25.54 5.54
N GLY A 12 -2.89 -26.79 5.99
CA GLY A 12 -3.21 -27.97 5.19
C GLY A 12 -4.66 -27.99 4.67
N LEU A 13 -5.61 -27.68 5.55
CA LEU A 13 -7.02 -27.57 5.19
C LEU A 13 -7.31 -26.33 4.33
N GLY A 14 -6.57 -25.23 4.52
CA GLY A 14 -6.61 -24.05 3.66
C GLY A 14 -6.27 -24.38 2.21
N TYR A 15 -5.15 -25.08 2.00
CA TYR A 15 -4.75 -25.53 0.66
C TYR A 15 -5.73 -26.52 0.04
N GLN A 16 -6.32 -27.42 0.83
CA GLN A 16 -7.36 -28.34 0.35
C GLN A 16 -8.60 -27.57 -0.13
N LYS A 17 -9.01 -26.54 0.61
CA LYS A 17 -10.15 -25.68 0.25
C LYS A 17 -9.90 -24.86 -1.02
N GLU A 18 -8.68 -24.35 -1.22
CA GLU A 18 -8.34 -23.55 -2.39
C GLU A 18 -8.13 -24.38 -3.66
N LEU A 19 -7.53 -25.57 -3.55
CA LEU A 19 -7.21 -26.43 -4.70
C LEU A 19 -8.32 -27.42 -5.06
N GLY A 20 -9.24 -27.67 -4.13
CA GLY A 20 -10.31 -28.65 -4.23
C GLY A 20 -9.88 -30.05 -3.76
N ASP A 21 -10.85 -30.80 -3.21
CA ASP A 21 -10.65 -32.13 -2.62
C ASP A 21 -10.07 -33.16 -3.61
N ASP A 22 -10.32 -33.00 -4.91
CA ASP A 22 -9.83 -33.91 -5.95
C ASP A 22 -8.33 -33.73 -6.25
N ASN A 23 -7.76 -32.58 -5.90
CA ASN A 23 -6.42 -32.15 -6.31
C ASN A 23 -5.38 -32.15 -5.18
N CYS A 24 -5.81 -32.31 -3.92
CA CYS A 24 -4.96 -32.12 -2.73
C CYS A 24 -5.27 -33.18 -1.65
N ASP A 25 -4.30 -34.06 -1.35
CA ASP A 25 -4.39 -34.99 -0.22
C ASP A 25 -3.61 -34.46 0.99
N VAL A 26 -4.22 -34.52 2.19
CA VAL A 26 -3.58 -34.17 3.46
C VAL A 26 -3.34 -35.42 4.30
N PHE A 27 -2.12 -35.60 4.83
CA PHE A 27 -1.73 -36.75 5.66
C PHE A 27 -1.45 -36.33 7.12
N ASP A 28 -1.90 -37.16 8.07
CA ASP A 28 -2.00 -36.86 9.52
C ASP A 28 -0.78 -37.30 10.37
N GLY A 29 0.34 -37.72 9.75
CA GLY A 29 1.54 -38.24 10.46
C GLY A 29 2.64 -37.20 10.72
N SER A 30 2.90 -36.38 9.71
CA SER A 30 3.58 -35.09 9.73
C SER A 30 2.78 -34.29 8.72
N TRP A 31 2.19 -33.15 9.07
CA TRP A 31 1.22 -32.45 8.22
C TRP A 31 1.79 -32.29 6.82
N MET A 32 1.36 -33.14 5.89
CA MET A 32 1.96 -33.29 4.57
C MET A 32 0.88 -33.14 3.53
N ILE A 33 1.17 -32.33 2.52
CA ILE A 33 0.29 -32.11 1.38
C ILE A 33 0.86 -32.81 0.16
N ARG A 34 0.03 -33.58 -0.53
CA ARG A 34 0.36 -34.12 -1.85
C ARG A 34 -0.55 -33.50 -2.91
N LEU A 35 0.08 -32.72 -3.78
CA LEU A 35 -0.55 -32.18 -4.98
C LEU A 35 -0.70 -33.28 -6.05
N ARG A 36 -1.93 -33.49 -6.50
CA ARG A 36 -2.32 -34.44 -7.55
C ARG A 36 -2.24 -33.79 -8.95
N GLN A 37 -2.30 -34.64 -9.97
CA GLN A 37 -2.32 -34.20 -11.36
C GLN A 37 -3.64 -33.48 -11.64
N GLY A 38 -3.57 -32.21 -12.07
CA GLY A 38 -4.74 -31.32 -12.21
C GLY A 38 -4.67 -30.07 -11.34
N ALA A 39 -3.80 -30.05 -10.32
CA ALA A 39 -3.60 -28.87 -9.49
C ALA A 39 -3.01 -27.68 -10.29
N VAL A 40 -3.59 -26.49 -10.11
CA VAL A 40 -3.10 -25.24 -10.70
C VAL A 40 -2.06 -24.63 -9.78
N LEU A 41 -0.88 -24.33 -10.32
CA LEU A 41 0.23 -23.72 -9.58
C LEU A 41 0.65 -22.41 -10.23
N SER A 42 0.90 -21.39 -9.41
CA SER A 42 1.48 -20.12 -9.85
C SER A 42 3.00 -20.20 -9.79
N ILE A 43 3.66 -20.17 -10.95
CA ILE A 43 5.12 -20.24 -11.05
C ILE A 43 5.65 -18.82 -11.32
N PRO A 44 6.55 -18.27 -10.48
CA PRO A 44 7.10 -16.95 -10.69
C PRO A 44 7.92 -16.91 -11.99
N LYS A 45 7.60 -15.94 -12.85
CA LYS A 45 8.33 -15.69 -14.10
C LYS A 45 8.94 -14.30 -14.06
N ASN A 46 10.22 -14.21 -14.45
CA ASN A 46 10.88 -12.94 -14.62
C ASN A 46 10.63 -12.40 -16.05
N LEU A 47 10.25 -11.13 -16.16
CA LEU A 47 10.02 -10.45 -17.44
C LEU A 47 10.99 -9.27 -17.55
N HIS A 48 11.66 -9.15 -18.69
CA HIS A 48 12.51 -7.98 -18.97
C HIS A 48 11.63 -6.77 -19.29
N LEU A 49 11.75 -5.74 -18.45
CA LEU A 49 11.11 -4.44 -18.66
C LEU A 49 12.09 -3.51 -19.38
N ASN A 50 11.57 -2.72 -20.33
CA ASN A 50 12.41 -1.86 -21.19
C ASN A 50 12.45 -0.40 -20.73
N ARG A 51 11.80 -0.06 -19.61
CA ARG A 51 11.75 1.32 -19.06
C ARG A 51 12.69 1.45 -17.87
N TRP A 52 13.91 1.93 -18.14
CA TRP A 52 14.99 2.01 -17.15
C TRP A 52 15.18 3.41 -16.56
N VAL A 53 14.62 4.45 -17.18
CA VAL A 53 14.78 5.85 -16.77
C VAL A 53 13.46 6.36 -16.21
N ALA A 54 13.52 6.98 -15.03
CA ALA A 54 12.40 7.65 -14.39
C ALA A 54 12.90 8.95 -13.73
N GLY A 55 12.04 9.98 -13.70
CA GLY A 55 12.29 11.19 -12.91
C GLY A 55 12.10 10.87 -11.43
N GLN A 56 13.20 10.62 -10.73
CA GLN A 56 13.18 10.33 -9.30
C GLN A 56 13.37 11.61 -8.49
N ILE A 57 12.76 11.62 -7.30
CA ILE A 57 13.04 12.63 -6.27
C ILE A 57 14.51 12.47 -5.85
N PRO A 58 15.22 13.56 -5.51
CA PRO A 58 16.62 13.49 -5.12
C PRO A 58 16.89 12.40 -4.08
N THR A 59 17.93 11.61 -4.33
CA THR A 59 18.33 10.52 -3.42
C THR A 59 18.67 11.10 -2.05
N GLY A 60 18.03 10.58 -0.99
CA GLY A 60 18.19 11.06 0.37
C GLY A 60 17.17 12.13 0.82
N TRP A 61 16.14 12.39 0.01
CA TRP A 61 14.96 13.14 0.46
C TRP A 61 14.29 12.44 1.64
N ASP A 62 13.96 13.21 2.68
CA ASP A 62 13.35 12.70 3.91
C ASP A 62 12.34 13.73 4.45
N ALA A 63 11.09 13.31 4.56
CA ALA A 63 9.99 14.10 5.11
C ALA A 63 10.25 14.56 6.56
N LYS A 64 11.00 13.77 7.34
CA LYS A 64 11.31 14.08 8.74
C LYS A 64 12.17 15.34 8.85
N ARG A 65 12.99 15.65 7.83
CA ARG A 65 13.79 16.88 7.78
C ARG A 65 12.95 18.14 7.56
N CYS A 66 11.74 17.99 7.00
CA CYS A 66 10.78 19.07 6.81
C CYS A 66 9.90 19.31 8.04
N GLY A 67 10.16 18.62 9.17
CA GLY A 67 9.39 18.77 10.40
C GLY A 67 8.16 17.86 10.49
N ILE A 68 7.99 16.91 9.57
CA ILE A 68 6.90 15.93 9.65
C ILE A 68 7.20 14.93 10.78
N PRO A 69 6.26 14.72 11.73
CA PRO A 69 6.38 13.72 12.78
C PRO A 69 6.65 12.30 12.25
N ALA A 70 7.45 11.52 12.98
CA ALA A 70 7.91 10.21 12.51
C ALA A 70 6.77 9.18 12.37
N ASP A 71 5.77 9.26 13.23
CA ASP A 71 4.53 8.47 13.18
C ASP A 71 3.75 8.73 11.90
N ILE A 72 3.58 10.00 11.50
CA ILE A 72 2.92 10.35 10.24
C ILE A 72 3.77 9.89 9.05
N ALA A 73 5.08 10.10 9.11
CA ALA A 73 6.00 9.70 8.05
C ALA A 73 6.00 8.19 7.75
N GLU A 74 5.67 7.36 8.74
CA GLU A 74 5.62 5.91 8.61
C GLU A 74 4.22 5.37 8.28
N ALA A 75 3.16 6.09 8.66
CA ALA A 75 1.78 5.68 8.44
C ALA A 75 1.25 5.96 7.03
N VAL A 76 1.66 7.07 6.41
CA VAL A 76 1.04 7.58 5.16
C VAL A 76 1.80 7.21 3.89
N ASP A 77 1.10 7.24 2.74
CA ASP A 77 1.75 7.03 1.44
C ASP A 77 2.76 8.16 1.13
N PRO A 78 3.90 7.88 0.46
CA PRO A 78 4.88 8.90 0.08
C PRO A 78 4.28 10.10 -0.68
N ILE A 79 3.22 9.92 -1.47
CA ILE A 79 2.55 11.03 -2.17
C ILE A 79 1.94 12.05 -1.21
N THR A 80 1.42 11.58 -0.08
CA THR A 80 0.86 12.42 0.98
C THR A 80 1.97 13.25 1.62
N LEU A 81 3.15 12.66 1.84
CA LEU A 81 4.31 13.39 2.37
C LEU A 81 4.75 14.52 1.43
N PHE A 82 4.80 14.28 0.12
CA PHE A 82 5.13 15.33 -0.85
C PHE A 82 4.08 16.44 -0.85
N THR A 83 2.81 16.09 -0.68
CA THR A 83 1.70 17.05 -0.66
C THR A 83 1.76 17.94 0.57
N LEU A 84 2.07 17.37 1.74
CA LEU A 84 2.25 18.12 2.99
C LEU A 84 3.41 19.12 2.90
N VAL A 85 4.57 18.67 2.42
CA VAL A 85 5.74 19.55 2.26
C VAL A 85 5.45 20.64 1.23
N SER A 86 4.88 20.29 0.07
CA SER A 86 4.52 21.26 -0.97
C SER A 86 3.53 22.32 -0.48
N THR A 87 2.55 21.91 0.34
CA THR A 87 1.54 22.83 0.89
C THR A 87 2.19 23.79 1.89
N ALA A 88 3.04 23.29 2.77
CA ALA A 88 3.75 24.13 3.73
C ALA A 88 4.68 25.14 3.02
N GLU A 89 5.46 24.69 2.05
CA GLU A 89 6.35 25.56 1.26
C GLU A 89 5.57 26.62 0.46
N ALA A 90 4.40 26.27 -0.07
CA ALA A 90 3.54 27.21 -0.78
C ALA A 90 2.99 28.29 0.15
N LEU A 91 2.57 27.94 1.37
CA LEU A 91 2.09 28.91 2.37
C LEU A 91 3.21 29.86 2.80
N ILE A 92 4.40 29.32 3.10
CA ILE A 92 5.57 30.11 3.47
C ILE A 92 5.96 31.06 2.32
N SER A 93 5.90 30.59 1.08
CA SER A 93 6.18 31.42 -0.11
C SER A 93 5.16 32.54 -0.31
N ALA A 94 3.91 32.34 0.14
CA ALA A 94 2.88 33.37 0.16
C ALA A 94 3.01 34.36 1.34
N GLY A 95 4.01 34.18 2.21
CA GLY A 95 4.22 34.99 3.40
C GLY A 95 3.37 34.59 4.60
N ILE A 96 2.70 33.43 4.53
CA ILE A 96 1.79 32.94 5.57
C ILE A 96 2.55 31.93 6.42
N THR A 97 2.86 32.30 7.66
CA THR A 97 3.60 31.43 8.59
C THR A 97 2.70 30.53 9.43
N ASP A 98 1.46 30.96 9.67
CA ASP A 98 0.45 30.19 10.39
C ASP A 98 -0.81 30.05 9.50
N PRO A 99 -1.20 28.83 9.08
CA PRO A 99 -2.42 28.61 8.31
C PRO A 99 -3.67 29.19 8.99
N TYR A 100 -3.69 29.34 10.31
CA TYR A 100 -4.84 29.92 11.02
C TYR A 100 -5.01 31.42 10.80
N GLU A 101 -4.01 32.11 10.23
CA GLU A 101 -4.10 33.51 9.82
C GLU A 101 -5.27 33.75 8.86
N PHE A 102 -5.59 32.79 7.99
CA PHE A 102 -6.73 32.91 7.07
C PHE A 102 -8.04 33.21 7.80
N TYR A 103 -8.25 32.65 9.00
CA TYR A 103 -9.51 32.81 9.74
C TYR A 103 -9.69 34.20 10.34
N GLN A 104 -8.66 35.03 10.32
CA GLN A 104 -8.79 36.45 10.66
C GLN A 104 -9.42 37.26 9.51
N TYR A 105 -9.28 36.78 8.27
CA TYR A 105 -9.67 37.50 7.05
C TYR A 105 -10.89 36.90 6.35
N VAL A 106 -11.07 35.58 6.43
CA VAL A 106 -12.16 34.84 5.77
C VAL A 106 -12.84 33.88 6.74
N HIS A 107 -14.10 33.55 6.48
CA HIS A 107 -14.82 32.58 7.31
C HIS A 107 -14.23 31.18 7.12
N VAL A 108 -14.29 30.32 8.14
CA VAL A 108 -13.75 28.95 8.09
C VAL A 108 -14.30 28.10 6.95
N SER A 109 -15.51 28.40 6.46
CA SER A 109 -16.13 27.71 5.31
C SER A 109 -15.66 28.21 3.95
N GLU A 110 -14.93 29.32 3.90
CA GLU A 110 -14.44 29.94 2.66
C GLU A 110 -13.00 29.50 2.34
N VAL A 111 -12.36 28.75 3.23
CA VAL A 111 -11.05 28.12 3.02
C VAL A 111 -11.26 26.69 2.54
N GLY A 112 -11.08 26.47 1.24
CA GLY A 112 -11.23 25.16 0.60
C GLY A 112 -9.91 24.57 0.11
N ASN A 113 -9.88 23.24 -0.08
CA ASN A 113 -8.77 22.54 -0.72
C ASN A 113 -9.23 21.99 -2.08
N SER A 114 -8.63 22.48 -3.16
CA SER A 114 -8.89 22.04 -4.54
C SER A 114 -7.79 21.14 -5.14
N SER A 115 -6.82 20.73 -4.33
CA SER A 115 -5.73 19.84 -4.77
C SER A 115 -6.23 18.41 -4.96
N GLY A 116 -5.65 17.70 -5.95
CA GLY A 116 -6.04 16.34 -6.27
C GLY A 116 -4.91 15.56 -6.94
N SER A 117 -5.03 14.23 -6.92
CA SER A 117 -4.09 13.31 -7.55
C SER A 117 -4.79 12.45 -8.59
N GLY A 118 -4.13 12.20 -9.72
CA GLY A 118 -4.67 11.36 -10.79
C GLY A 118 -4.73 9.88 -10.42
N VAL A 119 -3.69 9.33 -9.79
CA VAL A 119 -3.60 7.90 -9.45
C VAL A 119 -3.73 7.66 -7.95
N GLY A 120 -3.38 8.62 -7.10
CA GLY A 120 -3.37 8.45 -5.63
C GLY A 120 -2.15 7.66 -5.13
N GLY A 121 -2.28 7.07 -3.95
CA GLY A 121 -1.21 6.31 -3.28
C GLY A 121 -0.95 4.94 -3.92
N MET A 122 -0.07 4.89 -4.93
CA MET A 122 0.30 3.63 -5.59
C MET A 122 1.03 2.64 -4.67
N ARG A 123 1.75 3.14 -3.65
CA ARG A 123 2.49 2.26 -2.73
C ARG A 123 1.52 1.56 -1.78
N SER A 124 0.43 2.22 -1.39
CA SER A 124 -0.68 1.61 -0.64
C SER A 124 -1.61 0.77 -1.51
N LEU A 125 -1.72 1.05 -2.81
CA LEU A 125 -2.53 0.26 -3.74
C LEU A 125 -1.99 -1.17 -3.93
N ARG A 126 -0.66 -1.31 -4.02
CA ARG A 126 0.01 -2.60 -4.19
C ARG A 126 -0.36 -3.62 -3.11
N PRO A 127 -0.23 -3.35 -1.80
CA PRO A 127 -0.54 -4.33 -0.78
C PRO A 127 -2.02 -4.68 -0.73
N VAL A 128 -2.91 -3.73 -1.03
CA VAL A 128 -4.36 -3.97 -1.09
C VAL A 128 -4.72 -5.01 -2.16
N PHE A 129 -4.11 -4.96 -3.34
CA PHE A 129 -4.46 -5.86 -4.45
C PHE A 129 -3.55 -7.07 -4.59
N LEU A 130 -2.23 -6.89 -4.48
CA LEU A 130 -1.26 -7.97 -4.70
C LEU A 130 -0.94 -8.71 -3.40
N ASP A 131 -0.67 -8.01 -2.31
CA ASP A 131 -0.17 -8.66 -1.09
C ASP A 131 -1.31 -9.43 -0.39
N ARG A 132 -2.51 -8.84 -0.31
CA ARG A 132 -3.71 -9.57 0.16
C ARG A 132 -4.07 -10.78 -0.71
N ALA A 133 -3.92 -10.68 -2.04
CA ALA A 133 -4.15 -11.81 -2.94
C ALA A 133 -3.15 -12.95 -2.74
N ASN A 134 -1.93 -12.64 -2.28
CA ASN A 134 -0.90 -13.62 -1.93
C ASN A 134 -0.98 -14.09 -0.47
N GLY A 135 -2.05 -13.74 0.27
CA GLY A 135 -2.22 -14.13 1.67
C GLY A 135 -1.31 -13.39 2.66
N ILE A 136 -0.63 -12.32 2.24
CA ILE A 136 0.19 -11.49 3.12
C ILE A 136 -0.76 -10.63 3.96
N ASN A 137 -0.50 -10.58 5.26
CA ASN A 137 -1.29 -9.74 6.17
C ASN A 137 -0.97 -8.26 5.93
N VAL A 138 -2.01 -7.48 5.65
CA VAL A 138 -1.93 -6.04 5.36
C VAL A 138 -2.87 -5.33 6.34
N PRO A 139 -2.44 -4.22 6.96
CA PRO A 139 -3.29 -3.43 7.84
C PRO A 139 -4.65 -3.08 7.21
N SER A 140 -5.70 -3.00 8.03
CA SER A 140 -7.06 -2.75 7.55
C SER A 140 -7.25 -1.32 7.03
N ASP A 141 -6.50 -0.38 7.58
CA ASP A 141 -6.50 1.06 7.27
C ASP A 141 -5.71 1.43 6.01
N THR A 142 -4.90 0.52 5.45
CA THR A 142 -4.13 0.76 4.22
C THR A 142 -5.00 1.18 3.02
N LEU A 143 -6.28 0.79 3.02
CA LEU A 143 -7.22 1.20 1.97
C LEU A 143 -7.50 2.71 1.99
N GLN A 144 -7.49 3.36 3.16
CA GLN A 144 -7.73 4.80 3.26
C GLN A 144 -6.66 5.61 2.51
N GLU A 145 -5.41 5.16 2.57
CA GLU A 145 -4.28 5.80 1.88
C GLU A 145 -4.29 5.60 0.35
N THR A 146 -5.14 4.70 -0.16
CA THR A 146 -5.32 4.57 -1.62
C THR A 146 -6.20 5.66 -2.19
N PHE A 147 -7.04 6.28 -1.37
CA PHE A 147 -7.98 7.28 -1.84
C PHE A 147 -7.26 8.53 -2.33
N ARG A 148 -7.83 9.15 -3.35
CA ARG A 148 -7.41 10.48 -3.79
C ARG A 148 -7.82 11.45 -2.69
N ILE A 149 -6.92 12.37 -2.33
CA ILE A 149 -7.23 13.51 -1.45
C ILE A 149 -8.56 14.12 -1.89
N TRP A 150 -9.51 14.15 -0.96
CA TRP A 150 -10.90 14.47 -1.22
C TRP A 150 -11.06 15.98 -1.45
N LEU A 151 -11.62 16.33 -2.61
CA LEU A 151 -12.24 17.64 -2.84
C LEU A 151 -13.53 17.71 -2.03
N ARG A 152 -13.50 18.32 -0.84
CA ARG A 152 -14.71 18.95 -0.29
C ARG A 152 -14.57 20.45 -0.47
N GLY A 153 -15.25 20.95 -1.50
CA GLY A 153 -15.74 22.33 -1.51
C GLY A 153 -17.02 22.43 -0.69
#